data_AF-A0A815TXK8-F1
#
_entry.id   AF-A0A815TXK8-F1
#
_cell.length_a   1.000
_cell.length_b   1.000
_cell.length_c   1.000
_cell.angle_alpha   90.00
_cell.angle_beta   90.00
_cell.angle_gamma   90.00
#
_symmetry.space_group_name_H-M   'P 1'
#
loop_
_entity.id
_entity.type
_entity.pdbx_description
1 polymer ?
#
loop_
_entity_poly.entity_id
_entity_poly.type
_entity_poly.pdbx_seq_one_letter_code
_entity_poly.pdbx_strand_id
1 'polypeptide(L)'
;MKVIIALCVLFVGAYCAPVSDDGWTLFKRTYGKQYNSVEEEANRRTVWEANLAKIHNHNLEADLGLHTYTLGMNRFGDMTHEEFKKQMNGFKMSTRTDTSEFDHHTFLAPSNVALPDAVDWRTKGYVTPIKDQGQCGSCWAFSATGSLEGQHFAKTQKLVSLSEQNLVDCSGKFGNLGCDGGLMDQAFEYIKANKGIDTEKSYPYEAVDDTCRFKKQNVGATDT
;
A
#
# COMPACT_ATOMS: atom_id res chain seq x y z
N MET A 1 -60.42 19.15 -46.15
CA MET A 1 -59.50 18.32 -45.32
C MET A 1 -58.08 18.72 -45.64
N LYS A 2 -57.37 19.35 -44.69
CA LYS A 2 -55.92 19.57 -44.78
C LYS A 2 -55.26 18.70 -43.71
N VAL A 3 -54.47 17.72 -44.14
CA VAL A 3 -53.72 16.83 -43.25
C VAL A 3 -52.38 17.51 -42.99
N ILE A 4 -52.10 17.85 -41.72
CA ILE A 4 -50.81 18.38 -41.28
C ILE A 4 -50.07 17.20 -40.63
N ILE A 5 -48.99 16.76 -41.28
CA ILE A 5 -48.09 15.73 -40.73
C ILE A 5 -47.03 16.47 -39.92
N ALA A 6 -47.11 16.37 -38.59
CA ALA A 6 -46.08 16.85 -37.69
C ALA A 6 -45.01 15.77 -37.53
N LEU A 7 -43.81 16.03 -38.06
CA LEU A 7 -42.61 15.22 -37.86
C LEU A 7 -42.05 15.50 -36.46
N CYS A 8 -42.26 14.57 -35.52
CA CYS A 8 -41.57 14.57 -34.23
C CYS A 8 -40.14 14.09 -34.41
N VAL A 9 -39.18 15.02 -34.43
CA VAL A 9 -37.75 14.71 -34.35
C VAL A 9 -37.40 14.48 -32.88
N LEU A 10 -37.23 13.23 -32.48
CA LEU A 10 -36.72 12.88 -31.15
C LEU A 10 -35.19 13.05 -31.16
N PHE A 11 -34.71 14.17 -30.62
CA PHE A 11 -33.32 14.32 -30.23
C PHE A 11 -33.09 13.48 -28.96
N VAL A 12 -32.50 12.30 -29.12
CA VAL A 12 -31.92 11.56 -27.99
C VAL A 12 -30.55 12.16 -27.72
N GLY A 13 -30.52 13.26 -26.96
CA GLY A 13 -29.28 13.76 -26.38
C GLY A 13 -28.82 12.78 -25.30
N ALA A 14 -27.56 12.34 -25.36
CA ALA A 14 -26.97 11.57 -24.27
C ALA A 14 -26.88 12.48 -23.03
N TYR A 15 -27.85 12.35 -22.13
CA TYR A 15 -27.82 13.04 -20.84
C TYR A 15 -26.82 12.29 -19.96
N CYS A 16 -25.56 12.73 -19.99
CA CYS A 16 -24.63 12.36 -18.93
C CYS A 16 -25.13 13.09 -17.68
N ALA A 17 -25.80 12.37 -16.78
CA ALA A 17 -26.21 12.96 -15.51
C ALA A 17 -24.96 13.58 -14.87
N PRO A 18 -25.00 14.86 -14.46
CA PRO A 18 -23.85 15.48 -13.81
C PRO A 18 -23.45 14.59 -12.62
N VAL A 19 -22.18 14.20 -12.56
CA VAL A 19 -21.64 13.47 -11.42
C VAL A 19 -21.97 14.30 -10.18
N SER A 20 -22.77 13.73 -9.28
CA SER A 20 -23.36 14.51 -8.19
C SER A 20 -22.27 15.17 -7.35
N ASP A 21 -22.38 16.49 -7.14
CA ASP A 21 -21.57 17.26 -6.19
C ASP A 21 -21.58 16.62 -4.78
N ASP A 22 -22.63 15.86 -4.44
CA ASP A 22 -22.77 15.13 -3.18
C ASP A 22 -21.72 14.02 -3.07
N GLY A 23 -21.40 13.33 -4.16
CA GLY A 23 -20.43 12.24 -4.20
C GLY A 23 -19.00 12.74 -3.94
N TRP A 24 -18.63 13.85 -4.59
CA TRP A 24 -17.35 14.52 -4.35
C TRP A 24 -17.23 15.04 -2.91
N THR A 25 -18.29 15.68 -2.42
CA THR A 25 -18.33 16.20 -1.05
C THR A 25 -18.21 15.08 -0.02
N LEU A 26 -18.92 13.96 -0.23
CA LEU A 26 -18.82 12.78 0.62
C LEU A 26 -17.41 12.19 0.58
N PHE A 27 -16.81 12.05 -0.60
CA PHE A 27 -15.44 11.56 -0.74
C PHE A 27 -14.44 12.39 0.07
N LYS A 28 -14.47 13.72 -0.10
CA LYS A 28 -13.58 14.63 0.65
C LYS A 28 -13.78 14.49 2.15
N ARG A 29 -15.03 14.39 2.61
CA ARG A 29 -15.36 14.23 4.03
C ARG A 29 -14.87 12.90 4.59
N THR A 30 -15.12 11.80 3.88
CA THR A 30 -14.74 10.44 4.30
C THR A 30 -13.22 10.29 4.44
N TYR A 31 -12.45 10.88 3.52
CA TYR A 31 -11.00 10.74 3.50
C TYR A 31 -10.25 11.99 3.97
N GLY A 32 -10.95 12.95 4.59
CA GLY A 32 -10.35 14.17 5.14
C GLY A 32 -9.58 15.02 4.13
N LYS A 33 -9.99 15.03 2.85
CA LYS A 33 -9.27 15.72 1.78
C LYS A 33 -9.35 17.22 1.93
N GLN A 34 -8.19 17.86 1.87
CA GLN A 34 -8.03 19.31 1.86
C GLN A 34 -7.06 19.66 0.72
N TYR A 35 -7.36 20.74 0.01
CA TYR A 35 -6.59 21.20 -1.14
C TYR A 35 -6.18 22.65 -0.93
N ASN A 36 -5.02 23.04 -1.44
CA ASN A 36 -4.42 24.33 -1.16
C ASN A 36 -5.06 25.47 -1.97
N SER A 37 -5.76 25.14 -3.05
CA SER A 37 -6.43 26.11 -3.91
C SER A 37 -7.68 25.51 -4.56
N VAL A 38 -8.57 26.39 -5.02
CA VAL A 38 -9.75 26.01 -5.81
C VAL A 38 -9.34 25.33 -7.12
N GLU A 39 -8.21 25.76 -7.71
CA GLU A 39 -7.66 25.15 -8.92
C GLU A 39 -7.17 23.72 -8.67
N GLU A 40 -6.46 23.49 -7.55
CA GLU A 40 -6.06 22.14 -7.14
C GLU A 40 -7.29 21.27 -6.91
N GLU A 41 -8.30 21.78 -6.19
CA GLU A 41 -9.53 21.04 -5.94
C GLU A 41 -10.25 20.66 -7.24
N ALA A 42 -10.34 21.58 -8.21
CA ALA A 42 -10.97 21.31 -9.52
C ALA A 42 -10.21 20.22 -10.30
N ASN A 43 -8.87 20.26 -10.28
CA ASN A 43 -8.04 19.22 -10.89
C ASN A 43 -8.24 17.87 -10.19
N ARG A 44 -8.24 17.84 -8.85
CA ARG A 44 -8.45 16.64 -8.03
C ARG A 44 -9.83 16.03 -8.24
N ARG A 45 -10.86 16.87 -8.38
CA ARG A 45 -12.21 16.44 -8.74
C ARG A 45 -12.23 15.79 -10.12
N THR A 46 -11.56 16.38 -11.11
CA THR A 46 -11.49 15.81 -12.48
C THR A 46 -10.87 14.41 -12.46
N VAL A 47 -9.79 14.22 -11.70
CA VAL A 47 -9.15 12.91 -11.52
C VAL A 47 -10.09 11.92 -10.81
N TRP A 48 -10.80 12.39 -9.78
CA TRP A 48 -11.78 11.59 -9.06
C TRP A 48 -12.96 11.14 -9.94
N GLU A 49 -13.50 12.01 -10.79
CA GLU A 49 -14.56 11.65 -11.74
C GLU A 49 -14.07 10.61 -12.76
N ALA A 50 -12.85 10.78 -13.27
CA ALA A 50 -12.24 9.80 -14.17
C ALA A 50 -12.04 8.43 -13.49
N ASN A 51 -11.57 8.41 -12.25
CA ASN A 51 -11.42 7.18 -11.47
C ASN A 51 -12.77 6.55 -11.12
N LEU A 52 -13.80 7.36 -10.83
CA LEU A 52 -15.17 6.87 -10.59
C LEU A 52 -15.74 6.18 -11.84
N ALA A 53 -15.59 6.79 -13.02
CA ALA A 53 -15.99 6.20 -14.28
C ALA A 53 -15.24 4.88 -14.56
N LYS A 54 -13.93 4.85 -14.28
CA LYS A 54 -13.11 3.62 -14.37
C LYS A 54 -13.64 2.53 -13.45
N ILE A 55 -13.94 2.85 -12.19
CA ILE A 55 -14.50 1.90 -11.21
C ILE A 55 -15.84 1.34 -11.71
N HIS A 56 -16.73 2.21 -12.18
CA HIS A 56 -18.04 1.80 -12.68
C HIS A 56 -17.93 0.86 -13.88
N ASN A 57 -17.14 1.22 -14.88
CA ASN A 57 -16.95 0.39 -16.07
C ASN A 57 -16.32 -0.97 -15.74
N HIS A 58 -15.28 -0.98 -14.89
CA HIS A 58 -14.66 -2.21 -14.41
C HIS A 58 -15.68 -3.13 -13.70
N ASN A 59 -16.51 -2.57 -12.84
CA ASN A 59 -17.48 -3.36 -12.07
C ASN A 59 -18.62 -3.89 -12.95
N LEU A 60 -19.05 -3.15 -13.98
CA LEU A 60 -19.98 -3.69 -14.99
C LEU A 60 -19.37 -4.90 -15.73
N GLU A 61 -18.10 -4.82 -16.09
CA GLU A 61 -17.39 -5.94 -16.71
C GLU A 61 -17.21 -7.12 -15.73
N ALA A 62 -16.99 -6.84 -14.44
CA ALA A 62 -16.92 -7.86 -13.39
C ALA A 62 -18.26 -8.59 -13.21
N ASP A 63 -19.38 -7.86 -13.25
CA ASP A 63 -20.74 -8.44 -13.19
C ASP A 63 -21.05 -9.34 -14.38
N LEU A 64 -20.40 -9.08 -15.53
CA LEU A 64 -20.44 -9.94 -16.72
C LEU A 64 -19.47 -11.13 -16.64
N GLY A 65 -18.73 -11.29 -15.54
CA GLY A 65 -17.76 -12.36 -15.34
C GLY A 65 -16.44 -12.18 -16.10
N LEU A 66 -16.16 -10.97 -16.62
CA LEU A 66 -14.90 -10.67 -17.33
C LEU A 66 -13.73 -10.42 -16.38
N HIS A 67 -14.02 -10.10 -15.12
CA HIS A 67 -13.02 -9.90 -14.05
C HIS A 67 -13.36 -10.74 -12.83
N THR A 68 -12.33 -11.19 -12.12
CA THR A 68 -12.45 -11.94 -10.86
C THR A 68 -12.39 -11.03 -9.62
N TYR A 69 -12.37 -9.71 -9.82
CA TYR A 69 -12.28 -8.71 -8.77
C TYR A 69 -13.08 -7.45 -9.14
N THR A 70 -13.46 -6.70 -8.12
CA THR A 70 -14.13 -5.40 -8.25
C THR A 70 -13.22 -4.27 -7.80
N LEU A 71 -13.46 -3.06 -8.30
CA LEU A 71 -12.85 -1.84 -7.81
C LEU A 71 -13.81 -1.10 -6.87
N GLY A 72 -13.25 -0.31 -5.96
CA GLY A 72 -14.01 0.53 -5.04
C GLY A 72 -13.33 1.89 -4.89
N MET A 73 -14.13 2.93 -4.71
CA MET A 73 -13.62 4.25 -4.39
C MET A 73 -12.95 4.20 -3.02
N ASN A 74 -11.69 4.65 -2.96
CA ASN A 74 -10.89 4.66 -1.73
C ASN A 74 -10.10 5.98 -1.64
N ARG A 75 -9.27 6.16 -0.62
CA ARG A 75 -8.51 7.41 -0.39
C ARG A 75 -7.61 7.85 -1.56
N PHE A 76 -7.34 6.98 -2.54
CA PHE A 76 -6.55 7.27 -3.74
C PHE A 76 -7.41 7.74 -4.92
N GLY A 77 -8.71 7.93 -4.70
CA GLY A 77 -9.67 8.29 -5.75
C GLY A 77 -9.32 9.57 -6.52
N ASP A 78 -8.66 10.54 -5.89
CA ASP A 78 -8.24 11.82 -6.48
C ASP A 78 -6.79 11.82 -6.97
N MET A 79 -6.17 10.64 -7.11
CA MET A 79 -4.80 10.49 -7.61
C MET A 79 -4.78 9.88 -9.00
N THR A 80 -3.92 10.43 -9.84
CA THR A 80 -3.58 9.81 -11.13
C THR A 80 -2.76 8.55 -10.92
N HIS A 81 -2.70 7.69 -11.93
CA HIS A 81 -1.88 6.48 -11.89
C HIS A 81 -0.40 6.78 -11.63
N GLU A 82 0.13 7.84 -12.24
CA GLU A 82 1.54 8.23 -12.07
C GLU A 82 1.82 8.83 -10.68
N GLU A 83 0.90 9.61 -10.13
CA GLU A 83 1.01 10.07 -8.73
C GLU A 83 0.97 8.88 -7.76
N PHE A 84 0.06 7.93 -7.97
CA PHE A 84 -0.05 6.73 -7.14
C PHE A 84 1.25 5.92 -7.20
N LYS A 85 1.79 5.67 -8.40
CA LYS A 85 3.07 4.95 -8.54
C LYS A 85 4.21 5.70 -7.87
N LYS A 86 4.31 7.01 -8.08
CA LYS A 86 5.39 7.82 -7.53
C LYS A 86 5.38 7.82 -6.00
N GLN A 87 4.20 7.86 -5.38
CA GLN A 87 4.09 7.95 -3.92
C GLN A 87 4.07 6.58 -3.22
N MET A 88 3.44 5.56 -3.83
CA MET A 88 3.16 4.29 -3.16
C MET A 88 4.15 3.18 -3.51
N ASN A 89 4.82 3.24 -4.67
CA ASN A 89 5.70 2.15 -5.14
C ASN A 89 7.16 2.39 -4.74
N GLY A 90 7.47 2.09 -3.49
CA GLY A 90 8.83 2.20 -2.93
C GLY A 90 9.77 1.03 -3.21
N PHE A 91 9.31 -0.04 -3.84
CA PHE A 91 10.18 -1.18 -4.13
C PHE A 91 11.28 -0.80 -5.11
N LYS A 92 12.54 -1.03 -4.73
CA LYS A 92 13.71 -0.87 -5.61
C LYS A 92 14.47 -2.17 -5.68
N MET A 93 14.38 -2.84 -6.84
CA MET A 93 15.18 -4.02 -7.11
C MET A 93 16.66 -3.64 -7.04
N SER A 94 17.40 -4.34 -6.18
CA SER A 94 18.84 -4.19 -6.11
C SER A 94 19.48 -4.68 -7.41
N THR A 95 20.39 -3.90 -7.99
CA THR A 95 21.25 -4.34 -9.10
C THR A 95 22.49 -5.07 -8.60
N ARG A 96 22.63 -5.31 -7.29
CA ARG A 96 23.75 -6.06 -6.73
C ARG A 96 23.64 -7.51 -7.18
N THR A 97 24.46 -7.87 -8.15
CA THR A 97 24.63 -9.23 -8.69
C THR A 97 25.51 -10.10 -7.81
N ASP A 98 26.16 -9.53 -6.80
CA ASP A 98 27.06 -10.25 -5.92
C ASP A 98 26.30 -10.81 -4.71
N THR A 99 25.82 -12.04 -4.86
CA THR A 99 25.11 -12.79 -3.81
C THR A 99 26.07 -13.45 -2.82
N SER A 100 27.39 -13.24 -2.96
CA SER A 100 28.42 -13.93 -2.18
C SER A 100 28.63 -13.35 -0.77
N GLU A 101 28.19 -12.13 -0.51
CA GLU A 101 28.29 -11.46 0.81
C GLU A 101 27.07 -11.68 1.72
N PHE A 102 26.02 -12.30 1.21
CA PHE A 102 24.77 -12.45 1.95
C PHE A 102 24.61 -13.89 2.45
N ASP A 103 24.34 -14.03 3.75
CA ASP A 103 23.97 -15.31 4.37
C ASP A 103 22.53 -15.67 3.98
N HIS A 104 22.38 -16.07 2.72
CA HIS A 104 21.13 -16.51 2.13
C HIS A 104 20.93 -17.99 2.45
N HIS A 105 19.94 -18.29 3.29
CA HIS A 105 19.46 -19.65 3.42
C HIS A 105 18.53 -19.95 2.25
N THR A 106 18.91 -20.93 1.43
CA THR A 106 18.02 -21.46 0.41
C THR A 106 16.88 -22.19 1.10
N PHE A 107 15.64 -21.83 0.79
CA PHE A 107 14.48 -22.57 1.27
C PHE A 107 14.55 -24.01 0.75
N LEU A 108 14.68 -24.97 1.65
CA LEU A 108 14.62 -26.39 1.33
C LEU A 108 13.19 -26.88 1.56
N ALA A 109 12.46 -27.06 0.46
CA ALA A 109 11.10 -27.61 0.53
C ALA A 109 11.15 -29.02 1.14
N PRO A 110 10.42 -29.28 2.24
CA PRO A 110 10.42 -30.59 2.85
C PRO A 110 9.77 -31.61 1.92
N SER A 111 10.40 -32.78 1.77
CA SER A 111 9.84 -33.88 1.00
C SER A 111 8.67 -34.52 1.76
N ASN A 112 7.62 -34.91 1.04
CA ASN A 112 6.45 -35.63 1.57
C ASN A 112 5.59 -34.87 2.59
N VAL A 113 5.51 -33.54 2.50
CA VAL A 113 4.58 -32.75 3.32
C VAL A 113 3.28 -32.51 2.56
N ALA A 114 2.16 -32.96 3.13
CA ALA A 114 0.83 -32.56 2.67
C ALA A 114 0.57 -31.12 3.15
N LEU A 115 0.36 -30.21 2.21
CA LEU A 115 0.01 -28.83 2.51
C LEU A 115 -1.52 -28.71 2.67
N PRO A 116 -1.99 -27.84 3.58
CA PRO A 116 -3.41 -27.53 3.66
C PRO A 116 -3.88 -26.75 2.42
N ASP A 117 -5.12 -26.95 2.02
CA ASP A 117 -5.73 -26.25 0.87
C ASP A 117 -5.83 -24.73 1.10
N ALA A 118 -5.88 -24.29 2.36
CA ALA A 118 -5.96 -22.88 2.73
C ALA A 118 -5.20 -22.59 4.03
N VAL A 119 -4.56 -21.41 4.08
CA VAL A 119 -3.91 -20.87 5.27
C VAL A 119 -4.27 -19.40 5.42
N ASP A 120 -4.77 -19.02 6.60
CA ASP A 120 -4.95 -17.63 7.00
C ASP A 120 -4.22 -17.36 8.32
N TRP A 121 -3.08 -16.67 8.22
CA TRP A 121 -2.23 -16.32 9.37
C TRP A 121 -2.88 -15.31 10.33
N ARG A 122 -3.89 -14.54 9.87
CA ARG A 122 -4.63 -13.59 10.72
C ARG A 122 -5.42 -14.32 11.79
N THR A 123 -6.05 -15.44 11.42
CA THR A 123 -6.81 -16.29 12.35
C THR A 123 -5.93 -17.03 13.36
N LYS A 124 -4.62 -17.05 13.11
CA LYS A 124 -3.63 -17.76 13.93
C LYS A 124 -2.82 -16.83 14.84
N GLY A 125 -3.05 -15.52 14.80
CA GLY A 125 -2.35 -14.54 15.65
C GLY A 125 -1.00 -14.06 15.13
N TYR A 126 -0.64 -14.35 13.89
CA TYR A 126 0.67 -14.02 13.30
C TYR A 126 0.73 -12.61 12.69
N VAL A 127 -0.40 -11.90 12.62
CA VAL A 127 -0.53 -10.67 11.83
C VAL A 127 -0.98 -9.52 12.72
N THR A 128 -0.22 -8.44 12.72
CA THR A 128 -0.55 -7.18 13.39
C THR A 128 -1.71 -6.45 12.68
N PRO A 129 -2.34 -5.44 13.31
CA PRO A 129 -3.29 -4.59 12.61
C PRO A 129 -2.70 -3.96 11.34
N ILE A 130 -3.53 -3.76 10.33
CA ILE A 130 -3.13 -3.11 9.08
C ILE A 130 -2.58 -1.71 9.39
N LYS A 131 -1.41 -1.40 8.84
CA LYS A 131 -0.73 -0.10 8.97
C LYS A 131 -0.86 0.73 7.68
N ASP A 132 -0.30 1.94 7.67
CA ASP A 132 -0.43 2.90 6.57
C ASP A 132 0.91 3.61 6.29
N GLN A 133 1.49 3.38 5.11
CA GLN A 133 2.75 4.00 4.69
C GLN A 133 2.62 5.49 4.35
N GLY A 134 1.40 6.01 4.26
CA GLY A 134 1.14 7.40 3.89
C GLY A 134 1.71 7.76 2.52
N GLN A 135 2.33 8.92 2.44
CA GLN A 135 2.95 9.51 1.25
C GLN A 135 4.40 9.08 1.00
N CYS A 136 4.90 8.13 1.79
CA CYS A 136 6.29 7.69 1.78
C CYS A 136 6.42 6.35 1.05
N GLY A 137 7.43 6.22 0.17
CA GLY A 137 7.76 4.98 -0.56
C GLY A 137 8.44 3.95 0.33
N SER A 138 7.87 3.65 1.49
CA SER A 138 8.42 2.75 2.52
C SER A 138 7.80 1.36 2.52
N CYS A 139 7.07 0.98 1.46
CA CYS A 139 6.40 -0.33 1.39
C CYS A 139 7.34 -1.52 1.68
N TRP A 140 8.62 -1.37 1.34
CA TRP A 140 9.68 -2.34 1.65
C TRP A 140 9.91 -2.51 3.16
N ALA A 141 9.81 -1.43 3.95
CA ALA A 141 9.94 -1.47 5.40
C ALA A 141 8.74 -2.20 6.03
N PHE A 142 7.52 -1.87 5.60
CA PHE A 142 6.28 -2.55 6.04
C PHE A 142 6.27 -4.04 5.70
N SER A 143 6.79 -4.40 4.53
CA SER A 143 6.93 -5.80 4.12
C SER A 143 7.92 -6.57 5.01
N ALA A 144 9.06 -5.93 5.32
CA ALA A 144 10.08 -6.51 6.19
C ALA A 144 9.58 -6.66 7.64
N THR A 145 8.98 -5.62 8.22
CA THR A 145 8.40 -5.67 9.57
C THR A 145 7.30 -6.71 9.65
N GLY A 146 6.31 -6.71 8.74
CA GLY A 146 5.22 -7.69 8.76
C GLY A 146 5.69 -9.14 8.69
N SER A 147 6.74 -9.41 7.92
CA SER A 147 7.37 -10.73 7.86
C SER A 147 8.05 -11.11 9.17
N LEU A 148 8.84 -10.20 9.75
CA LEU A 148 9.56 -10.44 11.00
C LEU A 148 8.61 -10.51 12.21
N GLU A 149 7.53 -9.74 12.22
CA GLU A 149 6.45 -9.81 13.21
C GLU A 149 5.85 -11.23 13.28
N GLY A 150 5.55 -11.82 12.12
CA GLY A 150 5.06 -13.18 12.01
C GLY A 150 6.07 -14.23 12.49
N GLN A 151 7.34 -14.10 12.11
CA GLN A 151 8.41 -15.00 12.57
C GLN A 151 8.68 -14.86 14.07
N HIS A 152 8.64 -13.63 14.59
CA HIS A 152 8.77 -13.37 16.01
C HIS A 152 7.64 -14.02 16.79
N PHE A 153 6.39 -13.88 16.32
CA PHE A 153 5.25 -14.59 16.91
C PHE A 153 5.42 -16.11 16.85
N ALA A 154 5.86 -16.66 15.72
CA ALA A 154 6.13 -18.10 15.58
C ALA A 154 7.09 -18.59 16.67
N LYS A 155 8.18 -17.85 16.91
CA LYS A 155 9.26 -18.21 17.83
C LYS A 155 8.89 -17.98 19.30
N THR A 156 8.18 -16.90 19.62
CA THR A 156 8.00 -16.43 21.00
C THR A 156 6.56 -16.51 21.51
N GLN A 157 5.60 -16.74 20.61
CA GLN A 157 4.15 -16.65 20.85
C GLN A 157 3.71 -15.26 21.33
N LYS A 158 4.50 -14.22 21.06
CA LYS A 158 4.19 -12.82 21.39
C LYS A 158 4.16 -12.01 20.10
N LEU A 159 3.00 -11.43 19.80
CA LEU A 159 2.85 -10.58 18.63
C LEU A 159 3.24 -9.15 19.04
N VAL A 160 4.25 -8.60 18.36
CA VAL A 160 4.79 -7.28 18.66
C VAL A 160 4.83 -6.50 17.37
N SER A 161 4.23 -5.30 17.34
CA SER A 161 4.36 -4.40 16.19
C SER A 161 5.76 -3.79 16.16
N LEU A 162 6.47 -3.97 15.04
CA LEU A 162 7.84 -3.49 14.83
C LEU A 162 7.85 -2.16 14.08
N SER A 163 8.92 -1.38 14.28
CA SER A 163 9.03 -0.02 13.77
C SER A 163 9.49 0.03 12.32
N GLU A 164 8.61 0.48 11.42
CA GLU A 164 9.01 0.79 10.05
C GLU A 164 9.96 1.99 9.99
N GLN A 165 9.75 2.99 10.86
CA GLN A 165 10.58 4.21 10.88
C GLN A 165 12.03 3.90 11.24
N ASN A 166 12.26 2.93 12.13
CA ASN A 166 13.60 2.44 12.42
C ASN A 166 14.28 1.94 11.13
N LEU A 167 13.59 1.22 10.25
CA LEU A 167 14.16 0.77 9.00
C LEU A 167 14.40 1.94 8.04
N VAL A 168 13.43 2.83 7.88
CA VAL A 168 13.51 4.04 7.04
C VAL A 168 14.76 4.85 7.40
N ASP A 169 14.98 5.13 8.69
CA ASP A 169 16.03 6.04 9.14
C ASP A 169 17.41 5.38 9.27
N CYS A 170 17.47 4.07 9.57
CA CYS A 170 18.72 3.43 10.00
C CYS A 170 19.35 2.48 8.98
N SER A 171 18.59 1.97 8.01
CA SER A 171 19.07 0.94 7.09
C SER A 171 19.77 1.48 5.83
N GLY A 172 20.00 2.80 5.75
CA GLY A 172 20.61 3.42 4.57
C GLY A 172 21.99 2.87 4.18
N LYS A 173 22.81 2.48 5.17
CA LYS A 173 24.13 1.84 4.91
C LYS A 173 24.02 0.47 4.23
N PHE A 174 22.84 -0.15 4.26
CA PHE A 174 22.56 -1.45 3.64
C PHE A 174 21.95 -1.31 2.24
N GLY A 175 21.70 -0.07 1.77
CA GLY A 175 21.27 0.23 0.40
C GLY A 175 19.83 0.72 0.27
N ASN A 176 19.07 0.74 1.36
CA ASN A 176 17.75 1.36 1.37
C ASN A 176 17.86 2.90 1.30
N LEU A 177 16.85 3.54 0.74
CA LEU A 177 16.79 4.98 0.51
C LEU A 177 15.58 5.59 1.21
N GLY A 178 15.21 5.06 2.38
CA GLY A 178 14.10 5.59 3.18
C GLY A 178 12.78 5.67 2.39
N CYS A 179 12.20 6.86 2.31
CA CYS A 179 10.97 7.14 1.55
C CYS A 179 11.17 7.12 0.03
N ASP A 180 12.39 7.20 -0.47
CA ASP A 180 12.69 7.01 -1.89
C ASP A 180 12.78 5.53 -2.28
N GLY A 181 12.57 4.60 -1.34
CA GLY A 181 12.43 3.18 -1.64
C GLY A 181 13.57 2.29 -1.16
N GLY A 182 13.38 0.98 -1.30
CA GLY A 182 14.27 -0.01 -0.71
C GLY A 182 13.86 -1.46 -1.01
N LEU A 183 14.56 -2.38 -0.33
CA LEU A 183 14.40 -3.82 -0.47
C LEU A 183 14.35 -4.49 0.91
N MET A 184 13.44 -5.45 1.07
CA MET A 184 13.24 -6.17 2.33
C MET A 184 14.51 -6.90 2.79
N ASP A 185 15.26 -7.50 1.87
CA ASP A 185 16.48 -8.26 2.19
C ASP A 185 17.55 -7.36 2.84
N GLN A 186 17.72 -6.14 2.33
CA GLN A 186 18.62 -5.14 2.92
C GLN A 186 18.14 -4.70 4.32
N ALA A 187 16.82 -4.67 4.53
CA ALA A 187 16.26 -4.40 5.84
C ALA A 187 16.56 -5.55 6.82
N PHE A 188 16.44 -6.80 6.40
CA PHE A 188 16.80 -7.96 7.23
C PHE A 188 18.30 -7.99 7.57
N GLU A 189 19.18 -7.69 6.62
CA GLU A 189 20.62 -7.54 6.88
C GLU A 189 20.92 -6.45 7.92
N TYR A 190 20.26 -5.30 7.80
CA TYR A 190 20.34 -4.25 8.80
C TYR A 190 19.93 -4.80 10.18
N ILE A 191 18.80 -5.49 10.29
CA ILE A 191 18.30 -6.02 11.58
C ILE A 191 19.29 -7.02 12.18
N LYS A 192 19.85 -7.93 11.37
CA LYS A 192 20.87 -8.90 11.78
C LYS A 192 22.13 -8.19 12.30
N ALA A 193 22.68 -7.26 11.53
CA ALA A 193 23.89 -6.52 11.89
C ALA A 193 23.68 -5.59 13.10
N ASN A 194 22.52 -4.94 13.17
CA ASN A 194 22.11 -4.06 14.27
C ASN A 194 21.74 -4.83 15.55
N LYS A 195 21.55 -6.16 15.45
CA LYS A 195 21.14 -7.06 16.52
C LYS A 195 19.76 -6.71 17.09
N GLY A 196 18.84 -6.34 16.20
CA GLY A 196 17.45 -6.09 16.52
C GLY A 196 16.85 -4.86 15.85
N ILE A 197 15.56 -4.68 16.10
CA ILE A 197 14.72 -3.57 15.61
C ILE A 197 13.79 -3.10 16.73
N ASP A 198 13.58 -1.80 16.83
CA ASP A 198 12.69 -1.20 17.83
C ASP A 198 11.22 -1.57 17.59
N THR A 199 10.40 -1.49 18.63
CA THR A 199 8.94 -1.61 18.49
C THR A 199 8.33 -0.35 17.86
N GLU A 200 7.21 -0.50 17.17
CA GLU A 200 6.42 0.63 16.65
C GLU A 200 6.05 1.62 17.75
N LYS A 201 5.75 1.13 18.96
CA LYS A 201 5.42 1.98 20.11
C LYS A 201 6.58 2.87 20.56
N SER A 202 7.81 2.37 20.49
CA SER A 202 9.01 3.08 20.95
C SER A 202 9.63 3.98 19.88
N TYR A 203 9.36 3.68 18.60
CA TYR A 203 9.83 4.43 17.45
C TYR A 203 8.71 4.47 16.40
N PRO A 204 7.73 5.37 16.57
CA PRO A 204 6.53 5.41 15.74
C PRO A 204 6.82 5.78 14.28
N TYR A 205 5.93 5.36 13.39
CA TYR A 205 5.98 5.72 11.97
C TYR A 205 5.64 7.19 11.72
N GLU A 206 6.51 7.88 10.98
CA GLU A 206 6.42 9.33 10.72
C GLU A 206 6.23 9.67 9.23
N ALA A 207 6.35 8.67 8.34
CA ALA A 207 6.18 8.81 6.89
C ALA A 207 7.07 9.90 6.24
N VAL A 208 8.26 10.08 6.79
CA VAL A 208 9.31 11.01 6.32
C VAL A 208 10.68 10.38 6.58
N ASP A 209 11.71 10.86 5.87
CA ASP A 209 13.09 10.51 6.17
C ASP A 209 13.60 11.34 7.34
N ASP A 210 14.23 10.70 8.32
CA ASP A 210 14.83 11.37 9.45
C ASP A 210 16.14 10.68 9.88
N THR A 211 16.79 11.26 10.88
CA THR A 211 18.00 10.74 11.50
C THR A 211 17.68 9.47 12.30
N CYS A 212 18.56 8.46 12.19
CA CYS A 212 18.42 7.20 12.93
C CYS A 212 18.43 7.40 14.46
N ARG A 213 17.37 6.94 15.13
CA ARG A 213 17.19 7.03 16.60
C ARG A 213 17.09 5.67 17.31
N PHE A 214 17.57 4.60 16.70
CA PHE A 214 17.53 3.25 17.27
C PHE A 214 18.06 3.20 18.72
N LYS A 215 17.35 2.49 19.61
CA LYS A 215 17.78 2.30 21.00
C LYS A 215 17.72 0.84 21.39
N LYS A 216 18.86 0.25 21.74
CA LYS A 216 18.97 -1.17 22.11
C LYS A 216 17.97 -1.63 23.18
N GLN A 217 17.59 -0.78 24.15
CA GLN A 217 16.59 -1.13 25.16
C GLN A 217 15.15 -1.27 24.63
N ASN A 218 14.88 -0.80 23.41
CA ASN A 218 13.57 -0.79 22.78
C ASN A 218 13.37 -1.93 21.77
N VAL A 219 14.35 -2.82 21.63
CA VAL A 219 14.31 -3.93 20.68
C VAL A 219 13.08 -4.82 20.92
N GLY A 220 12.23 -4.92 19.91
CA GLY A 220 11.03 -5.76 19.89
C GLY A 220 11.29 -7.15 19.31
N ALA A 221 12.17 -7.25 18.33
CA ALA A 221 12.52 -8.51 17.69
C ALA A 221 13.96 -8.49 17.13
N THR A 222 14.46 -9.68 16.81
CA THR A 222 15.76 -9.90 16.17
C THR A 222 15.59 -10.89 15.03
N ASP A 223 16.39 -10.74 13.99
CA ASP A 223 16.57 -11.74 12.93
C ASP A 223 17.84 -12.54 13.26
N THR A 224 17.69 -13.83 13.59
CA THR A 224 18.75 -14.71 14.11
C THR A 224 18.60 -16.11 13.56
#